data_AF-A0A3R6EJS5-F1
#
_entry.id   AF-A0A3R6EJS5-F1
#
_cell.length_a   1.000
_cell.length_b   1.000
_cell.length_c   1.000
_cell.angle_alpha   90.00
_cell.angle_beta   90.00
_cell.angle_gamma   90.00
#
_symmetry.space_group_name_H-M   'P 1'
#
loop_
_entity.id
_entity.type
_entity.pdbx_description
1 polymer ?
#
loop_
_entity_poly.entity_id
_entity_poly.type
_entity_poly.pdbx_seq_one_letter_code
_entity_poly.pdbx_strand_id
1 'polypeptide(L)'
;MKKLRKEKNVKKETAHENAINVNSIKKSISGKEKVKSEKVEKKSKIRWLWLLNPNNLAKEIHVYGYDFSWLTHAFFIIGSVIGISAIGLLYKLRPEYLIIAIIVAVALIPMCIEQIYKQMFEQKRFADVLEYMDQMLYSFQKTGKILSALQETRESFKEGNMKECIDKAIEHIIGGKTFDENGALEKEALEMIEEKYMCDKIVTMHDLLYNSEDTGGDNKNSILLMLEDIENWKKRGYTLLATKKTAHIDNIISIGMASALTLSVLYTFNYMNTLYENMTNSTSIFDVTLTQISSLVFILCMYFVLLKSFKMQTDSPLNEMNSVSEKDLLRDYEFIVNFDDNKQKKKSLFYAAPFAVGTIIALCYQKNTIAILLLLIAIFMLRQHKLGYNVAKKSVEKGLYASISQWFMQMSLLLQHNNVHVSLAKSMKNAPVIIQKELEKLMERLEQNPDSIESYGSFFKEFDAPEIQSCMKMLYSISENGVGDSDQQIKNLIESVNKLQGKADELNNESIAFKMKMIFTYPVLVASLKLLVDMTVGLLVTLQILGQLAV
;
A
#
# COMPACT_ATOMS: atom_id res chain seq x y z
N MET A 1 -11.96 -32.40 52.09
CA MET A 1 -10.77 -31.51 51.97
C MET A 1 -9.56 -32.10 51.22
N LYS A 2 -9.21 -33.39 51.35
CA LYS A 2 -8.06 -33.98 50.61
C LYS A 2 -8.23 -34.07 49.07
N LYS A 3 -9.47 -34.26 48.57
CA LYS A 3 -9.77 -34.35 47.12
C LYS A 3 -9.56 -33.01 46.38
N LEU A 4 -10.04 -31.90 46.96
CA LEU A 4 -9.87 -30.54 46.45
C LEU A 4 -8.41 -30.06 46.40
N ARG A 5 -7.55 -30.55 47.32
CA ARG A 5 -6.09 -30.27 47.28
C ARG A 5 -5.39 -31.03 46.16
N LYS A 6 -5.84 -32.23 45.81
CA LYS A 6 -5.26 -33.03 44.72
C LYS A 6 -5.60 -32.43 43.34
N GLU A 7 -6.85 -32.01 43.12
CA GLU A 7 -7.26 -31.34 41.87
C GLU A 7 -6.57 -29.97 41.66
N LYS A 8 -6.37 -29.20 42.73
CA LYS A 8 -5.62 -27.93 42.63
C LYS A 8 -4.15 -28.14 42.28
N ASN A 9 -3.51 -29.20 42.76
CA ASN A 9 -2.10 -29.48 42.43
C ASN A 9 -1.96 -30.01 40.99
N VAL A 10 -2.85 -30.88 40.52
CA VAL A 10 -2.84 -31.36 39.12
C VAL A 10 -3.11 -30.23 38.12
N LYS A 11 -4.03 -29.30 38.42
CA LYS A 11 -4.24 -28.09 37.61
C LYS A 11 -3.04 -27.13 37.61
N LYS A 12 -2.25 -27.10 38.68
CA LYS A 12 -1.06 -26.23 38.77
C LYS A 12 0.14 -26.81 38.01
N GLU A 13 0.34 -28.13 38.06
CA GLU A 13 1.37 -28.82 37.28
C GLU A 13 1.09 -28.75 35.78
N THR A 14 -0.15 -29.03 35.35
CA THR A 14 -0.54 -28.90 33.92
C THR A 14 -0.46 -27.46 33.40
N ALA A 15 -0.80 -26.46 34.21
CA ALA A 15 -0.62 -25.05 33.83
C ALA A 15 0.87 -24.66 33.71
N HIS A 16 1.74 -25.22 34.56
CA HIS A 16 3.17 -24.92 34.53
C HIS A 16 3.88 -25.63 33.37
N GLU A 17 3.45 -26.83 33.01
CA GLU A 17 3.95 -27.62 31.88
C GLU A 17 3.51 -27.00 30.53
N ASN A 18 2.25 -26.55 30.44
CA ASN A 18 1.76 -25.79 29.30
C ASN A 18 2.48 -24.43 29.14
N ALA A 19 2.80 -23.73 30.23
CA ALA A 19 3.53 -22.46 30.17
C ALA A 19 4.99 -22.63 29.70
N ILE A 20 5.64 -23.74 30.06
CA ILE A 20 7.00 -24.07 29.60
C ILE A 20 6.98 -24.43 28.10
N ASN A 21 5.96 -25.14 27.64
CA ASN A 21 5.80 -25.52 26.23
C ASN A 21 5.44 -24.32 25.33
N VAL A 22 4.60 -23.39 25.81
CA VAL A 22 4.28 -22.15 25.06
C VAL A 22 5.48 -21.23 24.93
N ASN A 23 6.34 -21.14 25.96
CA ASN A 23 7.56 -20.34 25.90
C ASN A 23 8.66 -20.96 25.03
N SER A 24 8.79 -22.30 25.00
CA SER A 24 9.72 -22.98 24.08
C SER A 24 9.27 -22.84 22.62
N ILE A 25 7.96 -22.93 22.36
CA ILE A 25 7.35 -22.67 21.05
C ILE A 25 7.56 -21.21 20.63
N LYS A 26 7.27 -20.21 21.49
CA LYS A 26 7.55 -18.78 21.20
C LYS A 26 9.02 -18.49 20.92
N LYS A 27 9.95 -19.14 21.63
CA LYS A 27 11.41 -18.98 21.39
C LYS A 27 11.83 -19.58 20.06
N SER A 28 11.24 -20.71 19.66
CA SER A 28 11.49 -21.34 18.35
C SER A 28 10.90 -20.55 17.18
N ILE A 29 9.73 -19.91 17.37
CA ILE A 29 9.07 -19.05 16.37
C ILE A 29 9.86 -17.73 16.22
N SER A 30 10.26 -17.10 17.33
CA SER A 30 11.12 -15.90 17.31
C SER A 30 12.50 -16.15 16.71
N GLY A 31 13.09 -17.32 16.96
CA GLY A 31 14.34 -17.75 16.32
C GLY A 31 14.18 -18.00 14.82
N LYS A 32 13.07 -18.62 14.39
CA LYS A 32 12.77 -18.82 12.96
C LYS A 32 12.45 -17.51 12.24
N GLU A 33 11.79 -16.56 12.89
CA GLU A 33 11.53 -15.21 12.36
C GLU A 33 12.80 -14.39 12.22
N LYS A 34 13.69 -14.40 13.22
CA LYS A 34 15.01 -13.71 13.13
C LYS A 34 15.91 -14.32 12.06
N VAL A 35 15.90 -15.65 11.89
CA VAL A 35 16.67 -16.32 10.84
C VAL A 35 16.04 -16.10 9.45
N LYS A 36 14.72 -16.00 9.33
CA LYS A 36 14.04 -15.58 8.10
C LYS A 36 14.33 -14.11 7.77
N SER A 37 14.27 -13.20 8.74
CA SER A 37 14.53 -11.78 8.51
C SER A 37 15.99 -11.51 8.11
N GLU A 38 16.97 -12.14 8.77
CA GLU A 38 18.39 -12.03 8.38
C GLU A 38 18.68 -12.65 7.00
N LYS A 39 18.03 -13.78 6.64
CA LYS A 39 18.18 -14.39 5.32
C LYS A 39 17.52 -13.57 4.21
N VAL A 40 16.39 -12.92 4.48
CA VAL A 40 15.71 -12.00 3.54
C VAL A 40 16.54 -10.72 3.37
N GLU A 41 17.13 -10.19 4.44
CA GLU A 41 17.93 -8.97 4.43
C GLU A 41 19.27 -9.18 3.70
N LYS A 42 19.96 -10.32 3.92
CA LYS A 42 21.17 -10.71 3.15
C LYS A 42 20.87 -11.05 1.68
N LYS A 43 19.71 -11.64 1.35
CA LYS A 43 19.28 -11.83 -0.06
C LYS A 43 19.03 -10.51 -0.77
N SER A 44 18.56 -9.46 -0.07
CA SER A 44 18.18 -8.19 -0.71
C SER A 44 19.37 -7.41 -1.30
N LYS A 45 20.55 -7.45 -0.68
CA LYS A 45 21.73 -6.65 -1.11
C LYS A 45 22.43 -7.17 -2.36
N ILE A 46 22.26 -8.45 -2.73
CA ILE A 46 22.93 -9.10 -3.88
C ILE A 46 21.90 -9.64 -4.90
N ARG A 47 20.61 -9.39 -4.69
CA ARG A 47 19.53 -9.92 -5.54
C ARG A 47 19.68 -9.52 -7.01
N TRP A 48 20.10 -8.29 -7.29
CA TRP A 48 20.28 -7.80 -8.67
C TRP A 48 21.39 -8.54 -9.42
N LEU A 49 22.51 -8.88 -8.74
CA LEU A 49 23.59 -9.68 -9.34
C LEU A 49 23.16 -11.12 -9.61
N TRP A 50 22.30 -11.68 -8.77
CA TRP A 50 21.77 -13.03 -8.92
C TRP A 50 20.80 -13.16 -10.10
N LEU A 51 20.01 -12.11 -10.34
CA LEU A 51 19.03 -12.01 -11.44
C LEU A 51 19.68 -11.80 -12.82
N LEU A 52 20.94 -11.37 -12.89
CA LEU A 52 21.67 -11.22 -14.15
C LEU A 52 21.87 -12.55 -14.89
N ASN A 53 21.84 -13.67 -14.16
CA ASN A 53 21.92 -14.99 -14.79
C ASN A 53 20.55 -15.35 -15.40
N PRO A 54 20.46 -15.54 -16.74
CA PRO A 54 19.19 -15.83 -17.40
C PRO A 54 18.52 -17.11 -16.89
N ASN A 55 19.29 -18.09 -16.42
CA ASN A 55 18.74 -19.33 -15.85
C ASN A 55 18.08 -19.10 -14.47
N ASN A 56 18.56 -18.13 -13.69
CA ASN A 56 17.94 -17.78 -12.41
C ASN A 56 16.68 -16.94 -12.62
N LEU A 57 16.72 -16.02 -13.59
CA LEU A 57 15.58 -15.23 -14.00
C LEU A 57 14.46 -16.13 -14.57
N ALA A 58 14.81 -17.12 -15.41
CA ALA A 58 13.87 -18.11 -15.92
C ALA A 58 13.21 -18.93 -14.80
N LYS A 59 13.97 -19.32 -13.76
CA LYS A 59 13.41 -20.02 -12.58
C LYS A 59 12.42 -19.15 -11.81
N GLU A 60 12.72 -17.87 -11.59
CA GLU A 60 11.82 -16.95 -10.87
C GLU A 60 10.58 -16.60 -11.70
N ILE A 61 10.71 -16.53 -13.03
CA ILE A 61 9.59 -16.31 -13.95
C ILE A 61 8.69 -17.55 -14.04
N HIS A 62 9.27 -18.75 -14.01
CA HIS A 62 8.51 -20.00 -13.99
C HIS A 62 7.69 -20.14 -12.69
N VAL A 63 8.13 -19.56 -11.57
CA VAL A 63 7.32 -19.49 -10.33
C VAL A 63 6.01 -18.72 -10.57
N TYR A 64 6.00 -17.78 -11.52
CA TYR A 64 4.80 -17.04 -11.91
C TYR A 64 3.97 -17.75 -12.99
N GLY A 65 4.36 -18.94 -13.45
CA GLY A 65 3.63 -19.74 -14.44
C GLY A 65 3.76 -19.25 -15.88
N TYR A 66 4.81 -18.50 -16.20
CA TYR A 66 5.10 -18.03 -17.56
C TYR A 66 6.37 -18.70 -18.10
N ASP A 67 6.33 -19.07 -19.38
CA ASP A 67 7.51 -19.58 -20.08
C ASP A 67 8.44 -18.43 -20.48
N PHE A 68 9.72 -18.59 -20.12
CA PHE A 68 10.76 -17.61 -20.43
C PHE A 68 11.14 -17.67 -21.90
N SER A 69 10.71 -16.67 -22.69
CA SER A 69 11.13 -16.52 -24.10
C SER A 69 12.36 -15.63 -24.21
N TRP A 70 13.53 -16.23 -24.35
CA TRP A 70 14.80 -15.51 -24.48
C TRP A 70 14.82 -14.50 -25.65
N LEU A 71 14.06 -14.79 -26.72
CA LEU A 71 13.93 -13.91 -27.88
C LEU A 71 13.30 -12.56 -27.50
N THR A 72 12.19 -12.59 -26.76
CA THR A 72 11.46 -11.38 -26.31
C THR A 72 12.31 -10.56 -25.34
N HIS A 73 13.10 -11.22 -24.49
CA HIS A 73 14.02 -10.57 -23.55
C HIS A 73 15.21 -9.93 -24.26
N ALA A 74 15.76 -10.58 -25.28
CA ALA A 74 16.84 -10.01 -26.08
C ALA A 74 16.38 -8.73 -26.79
N PHE A 75 15.19 -8.71 -27.38
CA PHE A 75 14.63 -7.50 -28.00
C PHE A 75 14.44 -6.35 -26.98
N PHE A 76 13.98 -6.64 -25.77
CA PHE A 76 13.82 -5.63 -24.72
C PHE A 76 15.17 -5.04 -24.26
N ILE A 77 16.20 -5.89 -24.13
CA ILE A 77 17.56 -5.46 -23.80
C ILE A 77 18.12 -4.58 -24.92
N ILE A 78 18.04 -5.04 -26.17
CA ILE A 78 18.53 -4.31 -27.34
C ILE A 78 17.82 -2.95 -27.47
N GLY A 79 16.50 -2.92 -27.33
CA GLY A 79 15.72 -1.69 -27.38
C GLY A 79 16.10 -0.69 -26.29
N SER A 80 16.32 -1.16 -25.06
CA SER A 80 16.76 -0.31 -23.93
C SER A 80 18.15 0.28 -24.17
N VAL A 81 19.09 -0.53 -24.68
CA VAL A 81 20.45 -0.07 -25.02
C VAL A 81 20.42 0.97 -26.14
N ILE A 82 19.62 0.75 -27.18
CA ILE A 82 19.44 1.72 -28.27
C ILE A 82 18.86 3.04 -27.74
N GLY A 83 17.83 2.96 -26.89
CA GLY A 83 17.20 4.16 -26.31
C GLY A 83 18.17 5.02 -25.48
N ILE A 84 18.94 4.38 -24.59
CA ILE A 84 19.94 5.09 -23.77
C ILE A 84 21.09 5.62 -24.61
N SER A 85 21.53 4.86 -25.62
CA SER A 85 22.58 5.29 -26.54
C SER A 85 22.13 6.51 -27.35
N ALA A 86 20.89 6.51 -27.86
CA ALA A 86 20.33 7.65 -28.58
C ALA A 86 20.26 8.91 -27.70
N ILE A 87 19.75 8.79 -26.46
CA ILE A 87 19.72 9.91 -25.52
C ILE A 87 21.14 10.38 -25.17
N GLY A 88 22.06 9.47 -24.88
CA GLY A 88 23.46 9.81 -24.58
C GLY A 88 24.17 10.54 -25.72
N LEU A 89 23.89 10.16 -26.97
CA LEU A 89 24.40 10.84 -28.16
C LEU A 89 23.78 12.24 -28.35
N LEU A 90 22.50 12.42 -28.05
CA LEU A 90 21.85 13.74 -28.08
C LEU A 90 22.49 14.74 -27.11
N TYR A 91 22.92 14.27 -25.94
CA TYR A 91 23.68 15.09 -24.99
C TYR A 91 25.17 15.22 -25.34
N LYS A 92 25.62 14.65 -26.47
CA LYS A 92 27.03 14.58 -26.87
C LYS A 92 27.93 14.12 -25.72
N LEU A 93 27.54 13.05 -25.02
CA LEU A 93 28.34 12.51 -23.93
C LEU A 93 29.69 12.00 -24.46
N ARG A 94 30.76 12.21 -23.69
CA ARG A 94 32.02 11.51 -23.96
C ARG A 94 31.79 9.99 -23.90
N PRO A 95 32.50 9.20 -24.73
CA PRO A 95 32.29 7.75 -24.80
C PRO A 95 32.47 7.06 -23.45
N GLU A 96 33.36 7.56 -22.60
CA GLU A 96 33.58 7.06 -21.23
C GLU A 96 32.30 7.09 -20.38
N TYR A 97 31.58 8.22 -20.39
CA TYR A 97 30.33 8.39 -19.62
C TYR A 97 29.17 7.59 -20.24
N LEU A 98 29.12 7.50 -21.57
CA LEU A 98 28.11 6.72 -22.28
C LEU A 98 28.24 5.22 -21.96
N ILE A 99 29.46 4.69 -21.92
CA ILE A 99 29.71 3.29 -21.53
C ILE A 99 29.24 3.03 -20.09
N ILE A 100 29.53 3.94 -19.15
CA ILE A 100 29.07 3.83 -17.76
C ILE A 100 27.53 3.76 -17.69
N ALA A 101 26.83 4.64 -18.42
CA ALA A 101 25.37 4.65 -18.45
C ALA A 101 24.79 3.34 -19.02
N ILE A 102 25.39 2.79 -20.08
CA ILE A 102 24.97 1.51 -20.67
C ILE A 102 25.20 0.36 -19.69
N ILE A 103 26.36 0.30 -19.03
CA ILE A 103 26.66 -0.76 -18.04
C ILE A 103 25.63 -0.75 -16.92
N VAL A 104 25.33 0.42 -16.35
CA VAL A 104 24.35 0.55 -15.27
C VAL A 104 22.95 0.15 -15.73
N ALA A 105 22.56 0.51 -16.95
CA ALA A 105 21.27 0.12 -17.49
C ALA A 105 21.16 -1.38 -17.70
N VAL A 106 22.13 -1.99 -18.38
CA VAL A 106 22.16 -3.45 -18.60
C VAL A 106 22.12 -4.22 -17.29
N ALA A 107 22.82 -3.73 -16.26
CA ALA A 107 22.81 -4.34 -14.92
C ALA A 107 21.42 -4.35 -14.25
N LEU A 108 20.54 -3.41 -14.59
CA LEU A 108 19.24 -3.22 -13.95
C LEU A 108 18.06 -3.75 -14.79
N ILE A 109 18.25 -4.03 -16.09
CA ILE A 109 17.21 -4.61 -16.96
C ILE A 109 16.59 -5.92 -16.43
N PRO A 110 17.35 -6.89 -15.88
CA PRO A 110 16.75 -8.11 -15.34
C PRO A 110 15.71 -7.84 -14.25
N MET A 111 15.93 -6.79 -13.46
CA MET A 111 14.98 -6.36 -12.43
C MET A 111 13.68 -5.79 -13.04
N CYS A 112 13.76 -5.09 -14.18
CA CYS A 112 12.56 -4.68 -14.92
C CYS A 112 11.75 -5.87 -15.40
N ILE A 113 12.44 -6.88 -15.95
CA ILE A 113 11.79 -8.05 -16.54
C ILE A 113 11.04 -8.83 -15.46
N GLU A 114 11.69 -9.11 -14.33
CA GLU A 114 11.04 -9.72 -13.16
C GLU A 114 9.79 -8.93 -12.74
N GLN A 115 9.89 -7.61 -12.72
CA GLN A 115 8.77 -6.74 -12.36
C GLN A 115 7.61 -6.86 -13.36
N ILE A 116 7.87 -6.87 -14.67
CA ILE A 116 6.81 -7.00 -15.68
C ILE A 116 6.05 -8.32 -15.49
N TYR A 117 6.76 -9.45 -15.30
CA TYR A 117 6.09 -10.73 -15.05
C TYR A 117 5.34 -10.77 -13.73
N LYS A 118 5.92 -10.21 -12.67
CA LYS A 118 5.24 -10.11 -11.39
C LYS A 118 3.96 -9.28 -11.50
N GLN A 119 3.97 -8.19 -12.26
CA GLN A 119 2.77 -7.38 -12.52
C GLN A 119 1.70 -8.21 -13.24
N MET A 120 2.08 -8.93 -14.31
CA MET A 120 1.14 -9.78 -15.04
C MET A 120 0.54 -10.87 -14.15
N PHE A 121 1.37 -11.50 -13.32
CA PHE A 121 0.93 -12.48 -12.34
C PHE A 121 -0.04 -11.88 -11.33
N GLU A 122 0.27 -10.74 -10.73
CA GLU A 122 -0.61 -10.09 -9.75
C GLU A 122 -1.93 -9.61 -10.36
N GLN A 123 -1.92 -9.15 -11.61
CA GLN A 123 -3.14 -8.81 -12.36
C GLN A 123 -4.01 -10.04 -12.63
N LYS A 124 -3.38 -11.15 -13.06
CA LYS A 124 -4.09 -12.42 -13.25
C LYS A 124 -4.65 -12.94 -11.94
N ARG A 125 -3.85 -12.94 -10.87
CA ARG A 125 -4.26 -13.33 -9.52
C ARG A 125 -5.44 -12.49 -9.03
N PHE A 126 -5.45 -11.18 -9.27
CA PHE A 126 -6.57 -10.31 -8.94
C PHE A 126 -7.84 -10.66 -9.75
N ALA A 127 -7.70 -10.91 -11.06
CA ALA A 127 -8.82 -11.32 -11.91
C ALA A 127 -9.40 -12.68 -11.50
N ASP A 128 -8.54 -13.66 -11.21
CA ASP A 128 -8.94 -14.99 -10.74
C ASP A 128 -9.75 -14.91 -9.43
N VAL A 129 -9.30 -14.08 -8.48
CA VAL A 129 -10.01 -13.84 -7.20
C VAL A 129 -11.39 -13.23 -7.43
N LEU A 130 -11.48 -12.22 -8.31
CA LEU A 130 -12.76 -11.58 -8.62
C LEU A 130 -13.75 -12.56 -9.26
N GLU A 131 -13.29 -13.31 -10.27
CA GLU A 131 -14.13 -14.30 -10.94
C GLU A 131 -14.58 -15.39 -9.96
N TYR A 132 -13.68 -15.86 -9.09
CA TYR A 132 -14.01 -16.84 -8.06
C TYR A 132 -15.09 -16.33 -7.12
N MET A 133 -14.93 -15.12 -6.58
CA MET A 133 -15.87 -14.54 -5.64
C MET A 133 -17.24 -14.29 -6.26
N ASP A 134 -17.28 -13.75 -7.48
CA ASP A 134 -18.53 -13.53 -8.23
C ASP A 134 -19.26 -14.87 -8.45
N GLN A 135 -18.58 -15.86 -9.04
CA GLN A 135 -19.18 -17.15 -9.36
C GLN A 135 -19.60 -17.94 -8.11
N MET A 136 -18.77 -17.93 -7.06
CA MET A 136 -19.07 -18.64 -5.82
C MET A 136 -20.33 -18.10 -5.14
N LEU A 137 -20.51 -16.77 -5.11
CA LEU A 137 -21.70 -16.16 -4.52
C LEU A 137 -22.95 -16.40 -5.34
N TYR A 138 -22.89 -16.31 -6.68
CA TYR A 138 -24.04 -16.61 -7.54
C TYR A 138 -24.46 -18.08 -7.46
N SER A 139 -23.49 -18.99 -7.49
CA SER A 139 -23.74 -20.43 -7.37
C SER A 139 -24.26 -20.81 -5.98
N PHE A 140 -23.76 -20.18 -4.92
CA PHE A 140 -24.28 -20.40 -3.57
C PHE A 140 -25.69 -19.82 -3.40
N GLN A 141 -25.99 -18.65 -3.99
CA GLN A 141 -27.34 -18.08 -3.96
C GLN A 141 -28.39 -19.02 -4.57
N LYS A 142 -28.00 -19.79 -5.60
CA LYS A 142 -28.86 -20.75 -6.29
C LYS A 142 -29.00 -22.07 -5.53
N THR A 143 -27.90 -22.59 -4.97
CA THR A 143 -27.85 -23.95 -4.42
C THR A 143 -27.98 -24.02 -2.90
N GLY A 144 -27.55 -22.97 -2.19
CA GLY A 144 -27.46 -22.92 -0.73
C GLY A 144 -26.44 -23.88 -0.13
N LYS A 145 -25.53 -24.45 -0.95
CA LYS A 145 -24.56 -25.48 -0.56
C LYS A 145 -23.16 -25.13 -1.04
N ILE A 146 -22.19 -25.11 -0.14
CA ILE A 146 -20.79 -24.76 -0.45
C ILE A 146 -20.19 -25.72 -1.48
N LEU A 147 -20.37 -27.03 -1.30
CA LEU A 147 -19.82 -28.03 -2.23
C LEU A 147 -20.35 -27.85 -3.66
N SER A 148 -21.67 -27.71 -3.81
CA SER A 148 -22.32 -27.50 -5.10
C SER A 148 -21.86 -26.19 -5.75
N ALA A 149 -21.70 -25.14 -4.94
CA ALA A 149 -21.22 -23.85 -5.43
C ALA A 149 -19.75 -23.89 -5.87
N LEU A 150 -18.88 -24.62 -5.15
CA LEU A 150 -17.49 -24.85 -5.57
C LEU A 150 -17.42 -25.63 -6.88
N GLN A 151 -18.26 -26.66 -7.05
CA GLN A 151 -18.32 -27.44 -8.29
C GLN A 151 -18.76 -26.60 -9.49
N GLU A 152 -19.78 -25.74 -9.34
CA GLU A 152 -20.21 -24.84 -10.42
C GLU A 152 -19.16 -23.75 -10.70
N THR A 153 -18.52 -23.21 -9.66
CA THR A 153 -17.43 -22.23 -9.78
C THR A 153 -16.22 -22.80 -10.51
N ARG A 154 -15.87 -24.06 -10.24
CA ARG A 154 -14.79 -24.78 -10.92
C ARG A 154 -14.95 -24.79 -12.45
N GLU A 155 -16.18 -24.94 -12.93
CA GLU A 155 -16.47 -25.00 -14.37
C GLU A 155 -16.27 -23.64 -15.08
N SER A 156 -16.28 -22.52 -14.34
CA SER A 156 -15.93 -21.19 -14.90
C SER A 156 -14.45 -21.12 -15.31
N PHE A 157 -13.58 -21.88 -14.63
CA PHE A 157 -12.14 -21.84 -14.87
C PHE A 157 -11.71 -22.92 -15.87
N LYS A 158 -11.20 -22.50 -17.04
CA LYS A 158 -10.64 -23.41 -18.05
C LYS A 158 -9.37 -24.10 -17.55
N GLU A 159 -8.36 -23.31 -17.16
CA GLU A 159 -7.06 -23.77 -16.64
C GLU A 159 -6.47 -22.71 -15.70
N GLY A 160 -5.70 -23.13 -14.68
CA GLY A 160 -4.92 -22.22 -13.84
C GLY A 160 -4.84 -22.59 -12.36
N ASN A 161 -4.05 -21.80 -11.63
CA ASN A 161 -3.78 -21.99 -10.20
C ASN A 161 -5.04 -22.00 -9.32
N MET A 162 -6.09 -21.29 -9.72
CA MET A 162 -7.37 -21.21 -8.99
C MET A 162 -8.14 -22.51 -9.12
N LYS A 163 -8.26 -23.03 -10.34
CA LYS A 163 -8.94 -24.30 -10.64
C LYS A 163 -8.35 -25.46 -9.86
N GLU A 164 -7.02 -25.59 -9.86
CA GLU A 164 -6.32 -26.64 -9.10
C GLU A 164 -6.58 -26.56 -7.59
N CYS A 165 -6.85 -25.37 -7.06
CA CYS A 165 -7.15 -25.20 -5.63
C CYS A 165 -8.59 -25.53 -5.32
N ILE A 166 -9.50 -25.14 -6.20
CA ILE A 166 -10.90 -25.54 -6.12
C ILE A 166 -11.00 -27.07 -6.24
N ASP A 167 -10.25 -27.70 -7.14
CA ASP A 167 -10.16 -29.17 -7.28
C ASP A 167 -9.71 -29.81 -5.96
N LYS A 168 -8.62 -29.33 -5.36
CA LYS A 168 -8.14 -29.83 -4.06
C LYS A 168 -9.14 -29.61 -2.92
N ALA A 169 -9.82 -28.46 -2.90
CA ALA A 169 -10.87 -28.17 -1.93
C ALA A 169 -12.06 -29.13 -2.08
N ILE A 170 -12.50 -29.38 -3.30
CA ILE A 170 -13.57 -30.33 -3.62
C ILE A 170 -13.15 -31.76 -3.24
N GLU A 171 -11.94 -32.18 -3.59
CA GLU A 171 -11.40 -33.49 -3.23
C GLU A 171 -11.33 -33.69 -1.71
N HIS A 172 -10.99 -32.64 -0.95
CA HIS A 172 -10.97 -32.69 0.52
C HIS A 172 -12.37 -32.87 1.12
N ILE A 173 -13.36 -32.13 0.61
CA ILE A 173 -14.76 -32.27 1.04
C ILE A 173 -15.30 -33.67 0.71
N ILE A 174 -15.04 -34.18 -0.50
CA ILE A 174 -15.51 -35.51 -0.93
C ILE A 174 -14.74 -36.63 -0.22
N GLY A 175 -13.46 -36.43 0.08
CA GLY A 175 -12.60 -37.39 0.75
C GLY A 175 -12.94 -37.63 2.22
N GLY A 176 -13.68 -36.72 2.86
CA GLY A 176 -14.28 -36.91 4.18
C GLY A 176 -13.29 -37.08 5.34
N LYS A 177 -12.05 -36.62 5.19
CA LYS A 177 -11.02 -36.67 6.23
C LYS A 177 -10.78 -35.28 6.81
N THR A 178 -11.11 -35.06 8.07
CA THR A 178 -10.78 -33.81 8.77
C THR A 178 -9.32 -33.84 9.24
N PHE A 179 -8.65 -32.69 9.19
CA PHE A 179 -7.31 -32.53 9.79
C PHE A 179 -7.39 -32.17 11.28
N ASP A 180 -8.51 -31.60 11.73
CA ASP A 180 -8.74 -31.21 13.13
C ASP A 180 -9.91 -31.99 13.77
N GLU A 181 -9.84 -32.28 15.08
CA GLU A 181 -10.86 -33.07 15.81
C GLU A 181 -12.20 -32.31 15.97
N ASN A 182 -12.20 -31.00 15.71
CA ASN A 182 -13.37 -30.10 15.83
C ASN A 182 -13.65 -29.26 14.57
N GLY A 183 -12.92 -29.47 13.46
CA GLY A 183 -13.05 -28.69 12.23
C GLY A 183 -14.17 -29.21 11.33
N ALA A 184 -14.99 -28.31 10.76
CA ALA A 184 -15.93 -28.67 9.70
C ALA A 184 -15.17 -28.83 8.36
N LEU A 185 -15.46 -29.90 7.61
CA LEU A 185 -14.79 -30.26 6.35
C LEU A 185 -14.84 -29.12 5.32
N GLU A 186 -15.98 -28.43 5.23
CA GLU A 186 -16.20 -27.31 4.33
C GLU A 186 -15.33 -26.11 4.71
N LYS A 187 -15.14 -25.87 6.02
CA LYS A 187 -14.30 -24.76 6.49
C LYS A 187 -12.82 -25.02 6.19
N GLU A 188 -12.32 -26.23 6.47
CA GLU A 188 -10.95 -26.62 6.13
C GLU A 188 -10.69 -26.52 4.61
N ALA A 189 -11.69 -26.86 3.80
CA ALA A 189 -11.60 -26.77 2.35
C ALA A 189 -11.50 -25.32 1.84
N LEU A 190 -12.26 -24.42 2.46
CA LEU A 190 -12.23 -22.98 2.16
C LEU A 190 -10.91 -22.33 2.62
N GLU A 191 -10.36 -22.74 3.77
CA GLU A 191 -9.08 -22.28 4.30
C GLU A 191 -7.90 -22.59 3.34
N MET A 192 -7.94 -23.71 2.61
CA MET A 192 -6.92 -24.02 1.59
C MET A 192 -6.86 -22.99 0.45
N ILE A 193 -8.01 -22.42 0.07
CA ILE A 193 -8.10 -21.38 -0.96
C ILE A 193 -7.61 -20.04 -0.38
N GLU A 194 -7.97 -19.74 0.87
CA GLU A 194 -7.54 -18.55 1.60
C GLU A 194 -6.02 -18.50 1.76
N GLU A 195 -5.38 -19.62 2.14
CA GLU A 195 -3.93 -19.67 2.37
C GLU A 195 -3.14 -19.40 1.07
N LYS A 196 -3.65 -19.83 -0.08
CA LYS A 196 -2.95 -19.61 -1.35
C LYS A 196 -3.06 -18.17 -1.87
N TYR A 197 -4.23 -17.55 -1.72
CA TYR A 197 -4.50 -16.23 -2.30
C TYR A 197 -4.30 -15.07 -1.31
N MET A 198 -4.30 -15.34 0.00
CA MET A 198 -4.03 -14.41 1.10
C MET A 198 -4.87 -13.13 0.95
N CYS A 199 -6.18 -13.29 0.79
CA CYS A 199 -7.12 -12.22 0.54
C CYS A 199 -8.18 -12.18 1.65
N ASP A 200 -8.15 -11.14 2.49
CA ASP A 200 -9.10 -10.95 3.60
C ASP A 200 -10.56 -10.93 3.14
N LYS A 201 -10.81 -10.47 1.90
CA LYS A 201 -12.15 -10.44 1.31
C LYS A 201 -12.69 -11.83 1.02
N ILE A 202 -11.83 -12.76 0.61
CA ILE A 202 -12.21 -14.18 0.41
C ILE A 202 -12.59 -14.79 1.76
N VAL A 203 -11.79 -14.57 2.81
CA VAL A 203 -12.08 -15.06 4.17
C VAL A 203 -13.45 -14.56 4.63
N THR A 204 -13.72 -13.25 4.47
CA THR A 204 -15.01 -12.65 4.82
C THR A 204 -16.19 -13.29 4.07
N MET A 205 -15.99 -13.59 2.77
CA MET A 205 -17.00 -14.27 1.95
C MET A 205 -17.23 -15.70 2.45
N HIS A 206 -16.15 -16.46 2.68
CA HIS A 206 -16.21 -17.83 3.16
C HIS A 206 -16.89 -17.95 4.52
N ASP A 207 -16.58 -17.06 5.46
CA ASP A 207 -17.23 -17.00 6.75
C ASP A 207 -18.75 -16.76 6.60
N LEU A 208 -19.17 -15.87 5.70
CA LEU A 208 -20.59 -15.64 5.43
C LEU A 208 -21.27 -16.88 4.85
N LEU A 209 -20.63 -17.53 3.87
CA LEU A 209 -21.14 -18.75 3.22
C LEU A 209 -21.28 -19.90 4.23
N TYR A 210 -20.24 -20.11 5.04
CA TYR A 210 -20.19 -21.14 6.08
C TYR A 210 -21.27 -20.92 7.14
N ASN A 211 -21.34 -19.71 7.72
CA ASN A 211 -22.35 -19.40 8.72
C ASN A 211 -23.77 -19.51 8.14
N SER A 212 -23.95 -19.19 6.85
CA SER A 212 -25.23 -19.30 6.17
C SER A 212 -25.67 -20.75 6.02
N GLU A 213 -24.76 -21.65 5.70
CA GLU A 213 -25.05 -23.08 5.56
C GLU A 213 -25.27 -23.77 6.92
N ASP A 214 -24.45 -23.44 7.93
CA ASP A 214 -24.50 -24.06 9.27
C ASP A 214 -25.73 -23.61 10.08
N THR A 215 -26.04 -22.31 10.07
CA THR A 215 -27.13 -21.76 10.89
C THR A 215 -28.52 -22.05 10.30
N GLY A 216 -28.60 -22.16 8.97
CA GLY A 216 -29.87 -22.28 8.22
C GLY A 216 -30.74 -21.01 8.30
N GLY A 217 -31.16 -20.47 7.15
CA GLY A 217 -32.01 -19.27 7.11
C GLY A 217 -32.12 -18.62 5.72
N ASP A 218 -32.99 -17.62 5.58
CA ASP A 218 -33.06 -16.81 4.35
C ASP A 218 -31.94 -15.75 4.33
N ASN A 219 -30.77 -16.17 3.87
CA ASN A 219 -29.58 -15.32 3.79
C ASN A 219 -29.45 -14.60 2.43
N LYS A 220 -30.53 -14.56 1.62
CA LYS A 220 -30.50 -13.91 0.30
C LYS A 220 -30.10 -12.45 0.37
N ASN A 221 -30.57 -11.73 1.40
CA ASN A 221 -30.21 -10.32 1.59
C ASN A 221 -28.74 -10.16 1.96
N SER A 222 -28.20 -11.03 2.83
CA SER A 222 -26.79 -11.01 3.22
C SER A 222 -25.86 -11.31 2.04
N ILE A 223 -26.25 -12.26 1.18
CA ILE A 223 -25.53 -12.59 -0.06
C ILE A 223 -25.61 -11.41 -1.05
N LEU A 224 -26.78 -10.78 -1.19
CA LEU A 224 -26.95 -9.60 -2.07
C LEU A 224 -26.07 -8.42 -1.63
N LEU A 225 -26.03 -8.14 -0.33
CA LEU A 225 -25.16 -7.10 0.24
C LEU A 225 -23.68 -7.41 0.00
N MET A 226 -23.27 -8.69 0.13
CA MET A 226 -21.90 -9.10 -0.15
C MET A 226 -21.55 -8.96 -1.64
N LEU A 227 -22.48 -9.27 -2.55
CA LEU A 227 -22.31 -9.06 -3.99
C LEU A 227 -22.12 -7.57 -4.33
N GLU A 228 -22.94 -6.68 -3.76
CA GLU A 228 -22.80 -5.23 -3.95
C GLU A 228 -21.44 -4.72 -3.44
N ASP A 229 -21.01 -5.19 -2.28
CA ASP A 229 -19.71 -4.83 -1.70
C ASP A 229 -18.53 -5.35 -2.55
N ILE A 230 -18.65 -6.56 -3.13
CA ILE A 230 -17.66 -7.10 -4.07
C ILE A 230 -17.65 -6.33 -5.38
N GLU A 231 -18.80 -5.94 -5.92
CA GLU A 231 -18.88 -5.13 -7.13
C GLU A 231 -18.21 -3.76 -6.92
N ASN A 232 -18.45 -3.14 -5.77
CA ASN A 232 -17.76 -1.91 -5.38
C ASN A 232 -16.25 -2.14 -5.23
N TRP A 233 -15.83 -3.24 -4.61
CA TRP A 233 -14.43 -3.62 -4.48
C TRP A 233 -13.74 -3.88 -5.83
N LYS A 234 -14.43 -4.56 -6.75
CA LYS A 234 -14.02 -4.80 -8.14
C LYS A 234 -13.80 -3.50 -8.88
N LYS A 235 -14.76 -2.56 -8.80
CA LYS A 235 -14.66 -1.24 -9.41
C LYS A 235 -13.45 -0.45 -8.88
N ARG A 236 -13.18 -0.51 -7.56
CA ARG A 236 -11.99 0.09 -6.95
C ARG A 236 -10.70 -0.52 -7.49
N GLY A 237 -10.62 -1.84 -7.57
CA GLY A 237 -9.43 -2.52 -8.07
C GLY A 237 -9.11 -2.21 -9.53
N TYR A 238 -10.12 -2.18 -10.40
CA TYR A 238 -9.92 -1.75 -11.79
C TYR A 238 -9.53 -0.27 -11.92
N THR A 239 -10.12 0.60 -11.09
CA THR A 239 -9.75 2.03 -11.06
C THR A 239 -8.29 2.20 -10.62
N LEU A 240 -7.83 1.42 -9.64
CA LEU A 240 -6.45 1.42 -9.18
C LEU A 240 -5.50 0.94 -10.28
N LEU A 241 -5.83 -0.15 -10.99
CA LEU A 241 -5.05 -0.66 -12.11
C LEU A 241 -4.98 0.34 -13.28
N ALA A 242 -6.10 0.97 -13.62
CA ALA A 242 -6.16 2.02 -14.65
C ALA A 242 -5.31 3.23 -14.25
N THR A 243 -5.42 3.68 -12.99
CA THR A 243 -4.63 4.80 -12.46
C THR A 243 -3.13 4.51 -12.47
N LYS A 244 -2.71 3.29 -12.10
CA LYS A 244 -1.31 2.85 -12.18
C LYS A 244 -0.77 2.92 -13.61
N LYS A 245 -1.56 2.47 -14.59
CA LYS A 245 -1.19 2.49 -16.01
C LYS A 245 -1.07 3.91 -16.54
N THR A 246 -2.05 4.77 -16.26
CA THR A 246 -2.02 6.19 -16.64
C THR A 246 -0.83 6.90 -16.00
N ALA A 247 -0.59 6.69 -14.70
CA ALA A 247 0.56 7.29 -14.01
C ALA A 247 1.92 6.85 -14.60
N HIS A 248 2.04 5.60 -15.06
CA HIS A 248 3.24 5.14 -15.74
C HIS A 248 3.44 5.83 -17.10
N ILE A 249 2.37 5.95 -17.90
CA ILE A 249 2.39 6.66 -19.18
C ILE A 249 2.77 8.12 -18.95
N ASP A 250 2.12 8.81 -18.01
CA ASP A 250 2.40 10.20 -17.67
C ASP A 250 3.86 10.40 -17.22
N ASN A 251 4.42 9.46 -16.48
CA ASN A 251 5.82 9.49 -16.07
C ASN A 251 6.77 9.35 -17.27
N ILE A 252 6.49 8.46 -18.22
CA ILE A 252 7.28 8.33 -19.46
C ILE A 252 7.24 9.63 -20.26
N ILE A 253 6.05 10.22 -20.42
CA ILE A 253 5.90 11.50 -21.14
C ILE A 253 6.66 12.62 -20.39
N SER A 254 6.58 12.66 -19.05
CA SER A 254 7.31 13.61 -18.20
C SER A 254 8.83 13.51 -18.38
N ILE A 255 9.39 12.29 -18.40
CA ILE A 255 10.81 12.05 -18.68
C ILE A 255 11.19 12.59 -20.06
N GLY A 256 10.36 12.33 -21.08
CA GLY A 256 10.56 12.85 -22.44
C GLY A 256 10.58 14.37 -22.49
N MET A 257 9.58 15.02 -21.89
CA MET A 257 9.49 16.49 -21.84
C MET A 257 10.64 17.11 -21.06
N ALA A 258 11.00 16.54 -19.90
CA ALA A 258 12.13 16.98 -19.09
C ALA A 258 13.46 16.90 -19.87
N SER A 259 13.66 15.81 -20.62
CA SER A 259 14.85 15.62 -21.46
C SER A 259 14.88 16.59 -22.63
N ALA A 260 13.73 16.87 -23.27
CA ALA A 260 13.65 17.83 -24.36
C ALA A 260 13.95 19.26 -23.90
N LEU A 261 13.43 19.67 -22.73
CA LEU A 261 13.67 21.01 -22.16
C LEU A 261 15.14 21.23 -21.81
N THR A 262 15.79 20.25 -21.19
CA THR A 262 17.21 20.31 -20.82
C THR A 262 18.13 20.30 -22.04
N LEU A 263 17.82 19.46 -23.05
CA LEU A 263 18.52 19.51 -24.34
C LEU A 263 18.37 20.87 -25.03
N SER A 264 17.15 21.42 -25.09
CA SER A 264 16.89 22.72 -25.73
C SER A 264 17.78 23.84 -25.17
N VAL A 265 17.93 23.89 -23.84
CA VAL A 265 18.80 24.87 -23.18
C VAL A 265 20.27 24.66 -23.52
N LEU A 266 20.77 23.42 -23.45
CA LEU A 266 22.16 23.11 -23.78
C LEU A 266 22.50 23.45 -25.24
N TYR A 267 21.61 23.12 -26.18
CA TYR A 267 21.81 23.43 -27.59
C TYR A 267 21.75 24.94 -27.85
N THR A 268 20.89 25.67 -27.13
CA THR A 268 20.81 27.14 -27.23
C THR A 268 22.12 27.78 -26.79
N PHE A 269 22.65 27.39 -25.63
CA PHE A 269 23.94 27.88 -25.17
C PHE A 269 25.09 27.47 -26.09
N ASN A 270 25.07 26.25 -26.61
CA ASN A 270 26.08 25.80 -27.57
C ASN A 270 26.02 26.60 -28.88
N TYR A 271 24.82 26.88 -29.39
CA TYR A 271 24.65 27.73 -30.58
C TYR A 271 25.19 29.14 -30.32
N MET A 272 24.89 29.70 -29.15
CA MET A 272 25.44 30.99 -28.75
C MET A 272 26.97 30.95 -28.70
N ASN A 273 27.58 29.92 -28.09
CA ASN A 273 29.03 29.74 -28.10
C ASN A 273 29.57 29.72 -29.54
N THR A 274 29.02 28.91 -30.43
CA THR A 274 29.50 28.80 -31.82
C THR A 274 29.40 30.10 -32.63
N LEU A 275 28.43 30.98 -32.32
CA LEU A 275 28.34 32.29 -32.96
C LEU A 275 29.49 33.22 -32.54
N TYR A 276 29.94 33.13 -31.30
CA TYR A 276 31.02 33.96 -30.74
C TYR A 276 32.41 33.32 -30.87
N GLU A 277 32.50 32.00 -31.01
CA GLU A 277 33.73 31.21 -31.16
C GLU A 277 34.46 31.55 -32.48
N ASN A 278 33.73 32.02 -33.50
CA ASN A 278 34.33 32.59 -34.72
C ASN A 278 35.20 33.85 -34.45
N MET A 279 35.19 34.40 -33.22
CA MET A 279 36.08 35.49 -32.79
C MET A 279 37.08 35.11 -31.69
N THR A 280 36.92 33.98 -30.99
CA THR A 280 37.79 33.56 -29.87
C THR A 280 37.84 32.04 -29.71
N ASN A 281 39.02 31.48 -29.40
CA ASN A 281 39.23 30.03 -29.17
C ASN A 281 38.59 29.56 -27.84
N SER A 282 37.27 29.66 -27.69
CA SER A 282 36.55 29.17 -26.51
C SER A 282 36.19 27.69 -26.64
N THR A 283 36.38 26.92 -25.58
CA THR A 283 36.00 25.50 -25.52
C THR A 283 34.49 25.33 -25.61
N SER A 284 34.02 24.33 -26.37
CA SER A 284 32.59 24.01 -26.48
C SER A 284 31.96 23.68 -25.12
N ILE A 285 30.70 24.08 -24.92
CA ILE A 285 29.98 23.89 -23.64
C ILE A 285 29.77 22.40 -23.32
N PHE A 286 29.75 21.55 -24.34
CA PHE A 286 29.69 20.10 -24.19
C PHE A 286 31.01 19.51 -23.68
N ASP A 287 32.15 20.18 -23.85
CA ASP A 287 33.44 19.68 -23.34
C ASP A 287 33.67 19.96 -21.86
N VAL A 288 32.85 20.84 -21.26
CA VAL A 288 32.91 21.17 -19.84
C VAL A 288 32.57 19.94 -19.01
N THR A 289 33.51 19.51 -18.17
CA THR A 289 33.39 18.32 -17.30
C THR A 289 32.14 18.38 -16.42
N LEU A 290 31.76 19.57 -15.94
CA LEU A 290 30.58 19.75 -15.10
C LEU A 290 29.27 19.46 -15.86
N THR A 291 29.16 19.87 -17.13
CA THR A 291 28.01 19.58 -18.01
C THR A 291 27.90 18.09 -18.35
N GLN A 292 29.04 17.43 -18.55
CA GLN A 292 29.11 16.00 -18.83
C GLN A 292 28.68 15.16 -17.62
N ILE A 293 29.20 15.47 -16.44
CA ILE A 293 28.80 14.80 -15.19
C ILE A 293 27.33 15.05 -14.88
N SER A 294 26.84 16.29 -15.00
CA SER A 294 25.43 16.61 -14.73
C SER A 294 24.50 15.87 -15.70
N SER A 295 24.90 15.69 -16.96
CA SER A 295 24.11 15.00 -17.99
C SER A 295 24.08 13.48 -17.76
N LEU A 296 25.21 12.90 -17.34
CA LEU A 296 25.26 11.50 -16.90
C LEU A 296 24.34 11.26 -15.69
N VAL A 297 24.46 12.09 -14.65
CA VAL A 297 23.62 11.99 -13.44
C VAL A 297 22.14 12.15 -13.79
N PHE A 298 21.80 13.08 -14.69
CA PHE A 298 20.43 13.26 -15.17
C PHE A 298 19.88 12.00 -15.86
N ILE A 299 20.63 11.41 -16.81
CA ILE A 299 20.22 10.19 -17.51
C ILE A 299 20.02 9.02 -16.53
N LEU A 300 20.95 8.83 -15.59
CA LEU A 300 20.84 7.78 -14.58
C LEU A 300 19.64 7.98 -13.64
N CYS A 301 19.39 9.22 -13.22
CA CYS A 301 18.22 9.56 -12.40
C CYS A 301 16.91 9.30 -13.15
N MET A 302 16.81 9.69 -14.42
CA MET A 302 15.62 9.41 -15.25
C MET A 302 15.39 7.92 -15.44
N TYR A 303 16.46 7.16 -15.68
CA TYR A 303 16.39 5.71 -15.75
C TYR A 303 15.93 5.10 -14.41
N PHE A 304 16.46 5.57 -13.27
CA PHE A 304 16.03 5.11 -11.96
C PHE A 304 14.55 5.45 -11.66
N VAL A 305 14.06 6.61 -12.09
CA VAL A 305 12.64 6.97 -11.98
C VAL A 305 11.77 6.03 -12.82
N LEU A 306 12.22 5.65 -14.01
CA LEU A 306 11.55 4.65 -14.83
C LEU A 306 11.49 3.27 -14.13
N LEU A 307 12.58 2.81 -13.53
CA LEU A 307 12.62 1.58 -12.73
C LEU A 307 11.66 1.62 -11.55
N LYS A 308 11.65 2.74 -10.82
CA LYS A 308 10.74 2.94 -9.68
C LYS A 308 9.27 2.91 -10.14
N SER A 309 8.98 3.40 -11.34
CA SER A 309 7.64 3.36 -11.94
C SER A 309 7.20 1.93 -12.28
N PHE A 310 8.09 1.07 -12.80
CA PHE A 310 7.81 -0.36 -12.98
C PHE A 310 7.55 -1.06 -11.66
N LYS A 311 8.37 -0.79 -10.63
CA LYS A 311 8.19 -1.41 -9.31
C LYS A 311 6.83 -1.06 -8.70
N MET A 312 6.37 0.17 -8.82
CA MET A 312 5.07 0.55 -8.26
C MET A 312 3.89 -0.12 -8.97
N GLN A 313 4.02 -0.45 -10.26
CA GLN A 313 3.01 -1.25 -10.95
C GLN A 313 2.92 -2.69 -10.45
N THR A 314 3.99 -3.22 -9.84
CA THR A 314 4.03 -4.59 -9.29
C THR A 314 3.47 -4.76 -7.89
N ASP A 315 3.14 -3.66 -7.21
CA ASP A 315 2.52 -3.75 -5.88
C ASP A 315 1.16 -4.45 -6.00
N SER A 316 0.97 -5.52 -5.22
CA SER A 316 -0.20 -6.40 -5.30
C SER A 316 -1.48 -5.57 -5.11
N PRO A 317 -2.41 -5.59 -6.09
CA PRO A 317 -3.68 -4.89 -5.96
C PRO A 317 -4.45 -5.34 -4.71
N LEU A 318 -4.40 -6.63 -4.41
CA LEU A 318 -5.07 -7.24 -3.24
C LEU A 318 -4.58 -6.61 -1.93
N ASN A 319 -3.26 -6.47 -1.76
CA ASN A 319 -2.67 -5.93 -0.53
C ASN A 319 -2.83 -4.41 -0.41
N GLU A 320 -2.88 -3.67 -1.54
CA GLU A 320 -3.10 -2.21 -1.51
C GLU A 320 -4.58 -1.86 -1.31
N MET A 321 -5.49 -2.77 -1.66
CA MET A 321 -6.93 -2.63 -1.39
C MET A 321 -7.33 -3.13 -0.01
N ASN A 322 -6.56 -4.04 0.59
CA ASN A 322 -6.79 -4.46 1.96
C ASN A 322 -6.49 -3.30 2.93
N SER A 323 -7.35 -3.18 3.92
CA SER A 323 -7.39 -2.07 4.87
C SER A 323 -6.07 -1.91 5.62
N VAL A 324 -5.77 -0.66 5.95
CA VAL A 324 -4.65 -0.20 6.79
C VAL A 324 -4.40 -1.22 7.92
N SER A 325 -3.17 -1.73 8.02
CA SER A 325 -2.81 -2.71 9.07
C SER A 325 -3.33 -2.23 10.42
N GLU A 326 -4.22 -3.01 11.02
CA GLU A 326 -4.93 -2.65 12.25
C GLU A 326 -3.96 -2.27 13.39
N LYS A 327 -2.77 -2.88 13.40
CA LYS A 327 -1.68 -2.58 14.33
C LYS A 327 -1.06 -1.20 14.11
N ASP A 328 -0.87 -0.78 12.85
CA ASP A 328 -0.36 0.55 12.53
C ASP A 328 -1.41 1.62 12.82
N LEU A 329 -2.68 1.34 12.52
CA LEU A 329 -3.82 2.22 12.83
C LEU A 329 -3.98 2.40 14.35
N LEU A 330 -3.85 1.32 15.13
CA LEU A 330 -3.83 1.38 16.59
C LEU A 330 -2.68 2.23 17.14
N ARG A 331 -1.47 2.06 16.60
CA ARG A 331 -0.30 2.84 17.02
C ARG A 331 -0.50 4.32 16.73
N ASP A 332 -0.97 4.64 15.53
CA ASP A 332 -1.20 6.02 15.12
C ASP A 332 -2.37 6.64 15.91
N TYR A 333 -3.41 5.86 16.24
CA TYR A 333 -4.50 6.28 17.12
C TYR A 333 -4.01 6.55 18.56
N GLU A 334 -3.27 5.63 19.15
CA GLU A 334 -2.67 5.82 20.49
C GLU A 334 -1.69 7.00 20.52
N PHE A 335 -0.99 7.27 19.42
CA PHE A 335 -0.13 8.44 19.28
C PHE A 335 -0.92 9.75 19.30
N ILE A 336 -2.10 9.79 18.68
CA ILE A 336 -2.98 10.98 18.67
C ILE A 336 -3.65 11.16 20.04
N VAL A 337 -4.22 10.10 20.61
CA VAL A 337 -4.93 10.17 21.90
C VAL A 337 -3.97 10.57 23.03
N ASN A 338 -2.74 10.06 23.02
CA ASN A 338 -1.71 10.42 24.00
C ASN A 338 -0.84 11.61 23.57
N PHE A 339 -1.27 12.39 22.57
CA PHE A 339 -0.49 13.51 22.05
C PHE A 339 -0.47 14.70 23.01
N ASP A 340 0.63 14.87 23.73
CA ASP A 340 0.90 16.09 24.51
C ASP A 340 1.72 17.09 23.66
N ASP A 341 1.04 18.16 23.22
CA ASP A 341 1.59 19.23 22.39
C ASP A 341 2.83 19.91 23.02
N ASN A 342 2.86 20.03 24.36
CA ASN A 342 3.96 20.67 25.07
C ASN A 342 5.22 19.79 25.15
N LYS A 343 5.03 18.47 25.31
CA LYS A 343 6.14 17.51 25.38
C LYS A 343 6.79 17.31 24.01
N GLN A 344 6.01 17.31 22.93
CA GLN A 344 6.52 17.18 21.57
C GLN A 344 7.21 18.44 21.05
N LYS A 345 6.71 19.65 21.37
CA LYS A 345 7.41 20.91 21.07
C LYS A 345 8.82 20.96 21.68
N LYS A 346 8.97 20.52 22.94
CA LYS A 346 10.29 20.48 23.61
C LYS A 346 11.27 19.50 22.94
N LYS A 347 10.79 18.33 22.49
CA LYS A 347 11.62 17.37 21.73
C LYS A 347 12.00 17.92 20.35
N SER A 348 11.05 18.53 19.64
CA SER A 348 11.28 19.17 18.34
C SER A 348 12.33 20.28 18.43
N LEU A 349 12.24 21.12 19.47
CA LEU A 349 13.22 22.16 19.76
C LEU A 349 14.62 21.57 20.07
N PHE A 350 14.67 20.48 20.83
CA PHE A 350 15.92 19.79 21.16
C PHE A 350 16.61 19.19 19.92
N TYR A 351 15.86 18.54 19.02
CA TYR A 351 16.40 17.99 17.78
C TYR A 351 16.80 19.07 16.77
N ALA A 352 16.13 20.22 16.75
CA ALA A 352 16.47 21.34 15.86
C ALA A 352 17.69 22.16 16.33
N ALA A 353 17.96 22.20 17.64
CA ALA A 353 19.05 22.98 18.24
C ALA A 353 20.45 22.74 17.61
N PRO A 354 20.95 21.49 17.41
CA PRO A 354 22.26 21.27 16.81
C PRO A 354 22.38 21.79 15.37
N PHE A 355 21.30 21.71 14.58
CA PHE A 355 21.28 22.24 13.21
C PHE A 355 21.23 23.77 13.18
N ALA A 356 20.51 24.40 14.12
CA ALA A 356 20.49 25.86 14.26
C ALA A 356 21.87 26.41 14.68
N VAL A 357 22.56 25.74 15.63
CA VAL A 357 23.93 26.09 16.02
C VAL A 357 24.91 25.88 14.85
N GLY A 358 24.76 24.77 14.11
CA GLY A 358 25.54 24.52 12.89
C GLY A 358 25.38 25.60 11.82
N THR A 359 24.17 26.14 11.63
CA THR A 359 23.91 27.27 10.73
C THR A 359 24.67 28.52 11.14
N ILE A 360 24.66 28.86 12.44
CA ILE A 360 25.38 30.04 12.96
C ILE A 360 26.89 29.89 12.76
N ILE A 361 27.43 28.70 13.03
CA ILE A 361 28.86 28.39 12.81
C ILE A 361 29.21 28.49 11.31
N ALA A 362 28.37 27.95 10.42
CA ALA A 362 28.61 28.01 8.97
C ALA A 362 28.57 29.45 8.41
N LEU A 363 27.73 30.32 8.99
CA LEU A 363 27.71 31.75 8.68
C LEU A 363 28.98 32.46 9.16
N CYS A 364 29.51 32.11 10.34
CA CYS A 364 30.78 32.65 10.84
C CYS A 364 31.98 32.29 9.94
N TYR A 365 31.96 31.13 9.27
CA TYR A 365 33.00 30.70 8.33
C TYR A 365 32.76 31.14 6.88
N GLN A 366 31.80 32.04 6.61
CA GLN A 366 31.45 32.54 5.26
C GLN A 366 31.09 31.44 4.24
N LYS A 367 30.64 30.26 4.69
CA LYS A 367 30.17 29.17 3.81
C LYS A 367 28.65 29.26 3.61
N ASN A 368 28.22 30.28 2.86
CA ASN A 368 26.80 30.61 2.67
C ASN A 368 25.92 29.46 2.14
N THR A 369 26.47 28.59 1.29
CA THR A 369 25.72 27.43 0.76
C THR A 369 25.38 26.39 1.82
N ILE A 370 26.32 26.12 2.73
CA ILE A 370 26.14 25.14 3.82
C ILE A 370 25.20 25.70 4.89
N ALA A 371 25.29 27.01 5.15
CA ALA A 371 24.39 27.70 6.08
C ALA A 371 22.93 27.63 5.63
N ILE A 372 22.65 27.86 4.34
CA ILE A 372 21.29 27.80 3.79
C ILE A 372 20.73 26.36 3.89
N LEU A 373 21.54 25.34 3.60
CA LEU A 373 21.13 23.93 3.72
C LEU A 373 20.77 23.56 5.17
N LEU A 374 21.63 23.91 6.14
CA LEU A 374 21.40 23.63 7.56
C LEU A 374 20.20 24.39 8.12
N LEU A 375 19.96 25.61 7.65
CA LEU A 375 18.78 26.41 8.01
C LEU A 375 17.49 25.74 7.52
N LEU A 376 17.46 25.25 6.29
CA LEU A 376 16.31 24.50 5.76
C LEU A 376 16.03 23.23 6.57
N ILE A 377 17.09 22.48 6.95
CA ILE A 377 16.97 21.29 7.79
C ILE A 377 16.46 21.64 9.19
N ALA A 378 16.94 22.73 9.80
CA ALA A 378 16.48 23.18 11.12
C ALA A 378 14.99 23.59 11.11
N ILE A 379 14.54 24.30 10.07
CA ILE A 379 13.12 24.69 9.92
C ILE A 379 12.24 23.45 9.73
N PHE A 380 12.70 22.49 8.94
CA PHE A 380 11.99 21.22 8.75
C PHE A 380 11.84 20.46 10.08
N MET A 381 12.92 20.35 10.85
CA MET A 381 12.91 19.71 12.17
C MET A 381 11.95 20.40 13.14
N LEU A 382 11.92 21.74 13.17
CA LEU A 382 10.98 22.49 14.01
C LEU A 382 9.52 22.21 13.65
N ARG A 383 9.20 22.02 12.36
CA ARG A 383 7.85 21.70 11.87
C ARG A 383 7.51 20.21 11.90
N GLN A 384 8.47 19.32 12.13
CA GLN A 384 8.29 17.87 12.07
C GLN A 384 7.17 17.37 12.99
N HIS A 385 7.01 17.94 14.20
CA HIS A 385 5.97 17.52 15.14
C HIS A 385 4.54 17.77 14.61
N LYS A 386 4.28 18.93 13.99
CA LYS A 386 2.97 19.25 13.39
C LYS A 386 2.70 18.44 12.12
N LEU A 387 3.74 18.25 11.31
CA LEU A 387 3.64 17.42 10.11
C LEU A 387 3.37 15.96 10.49
N GLY A 388 4.08 15.41 11.49
CA GLY A 388 3.87 14.06 12.00
C GLY A 388 2.47 13.86 12.58
N TYR A 389 1.99 14.82 13.38
CA TYR A 389 0.62 14.80 13.91
C TYR A 389 -0.43 14.85 12.80
N ASN A 390 -0.30 15.76 11.83
CA ASN A 390 -1.26 15.87 10.73
C ASN A 390 -1.26 14.64 9.81
N VAL A 391 -0.09 14.05 9.57
CA VAL A 391 0.04 12.80 8.80
C VAL A 391 -0.58 11.63 9.56
N ALA A 392 -0.30 11.49 10.85
CA ALA A 392 -0.92 10.47 11.71
C ALA A 392 -2.44 10.66 11.78
N LYS A 393 -2.92 11.90 11.95
CA LYS A 393 -4.36 12.22 11.96
C LYS A 393 -5.04 11.82 10.66
N LYS A 394 -4.46 12.19 9.50
CA LYS A 394 -5.01 11.80 8.18
C LYS A 394 -4.96 10.28 7.97
N SER A 395 -3.93 9.60 8.48
CA SER A 395 -3.81 8.13 8.46
C SER A 395 -4.91 7.45 9.28
N VAL A 396 -5.11 7.93 10.52
CA VAL A 396 -6.11 7.39 11.44
C VAL A 396 -7.52 7.70 10.96
N GLU A 397 -7.82 8.92 10.52
CA GLU A 397 -9.13 9.29 9.98
C GLU A 397 -9.52 8.36 8.82
N LYS A 398 -8.60 8.15 7.88
CA LYS A 398 -8.79 7.24 6.74
C LYS A 398 -9.05 5.80 7.19
N GLY A 399 -8.25 5.28 8.10
CA GLY A 399 -8.42 3.92 8.62
C GLY A 399 -9.69 3.76 9.47
N LEU A 400 -10.06 4.81 10.21
CA LEU A 400 -11.22 4.87 11.09
C LEU A 400 -12.52 4.80 10.28
N TYR A 401 -12.64 5.60 9.22
CA TYR A 401 -13.81 5.57 8.33
C TYR A 401 -14.01 4.17 7.71
N ALA A 402 -12.93 3.52 7.25
CA ALA A 402 -13.03 2.17 6.68
C ALA A 402 -13.47 1.13 7.73
N SER A 403 -12.85 1.16 8.90
CA SER A 403 -13.12 0.21 9.99
C SER A 403 -14.53 0.38 10.55
N ILE A 404 -14.98 1.62 10.69
CA ILE A 404 -16.31 1.95 11.22
C ILE A 404 -17.41 1.59 10.22
N SER A 405 -17.22 1.84 8.93
CA SER A 405 -18.17 1.41 7.90
C SER A 405 -18.38 -0.10 7.91
N GLN A 406 -17.29 -0.88 7.99
CA GLN A 406 -17.37 -2.33 8.06
C GLN A 406 -18.09 -2.80 9.34
N TRP A 407 -17.78 -2.19 10.48
CA TRP A 407 -18.48 -2.49 11.73
C TRP A 407 -19.97 -2.13 11.69
N PHE A 408 -20.34 -0.97 11.12
CA PHE A 408 -21.74 -0.59 10.99
C PHE A 408 -22.52 -1.51 10.03
N MET A 409 -21.88 -2.05 9.00
CA MET A 409 -22.48 -3.05 8.12
C MET A 409 -22.73 -4.36 8.88
N GLN A 410 -21.79 -4.81 9.70
CA GLN A 410 -22.02 -5.96 10.57
C GLN A 410 -23.13 -5.69 11.59
N MET A 411 -23.18 -4.48 12.14
CA MET A 411 -24.25 -4.04 13.03
C MET A 411 -25.61 -4.04 12.32
N SER A 412 -25.72 -3.55 11.10
CA SER A 412 -27.00 -3.54 10.36
C SER A 412 -27.52 -4.95 10.11
N LEU A 413 -26.63 -5.92 9.82
CA LEU A 413 -26.97 -7.34 9.71
C LEU A 413 -27.46 -7.91 11.06
N LEU A 414 -26.78 -7.60 12.16
CA LEU A 414 -27.18 -8.07 13.50
C LEU A 414 -28.53 -7.50 13.94
N LEU A 415 -28.83 -6.25 13.56
CA LEU A 415 -30.07 -5.55 13.88
C LEU A 415 -31.30 -6.14 13.17
N GLN A 416 -31.12 -6.88 12.08
CA GLN A 416 -32.23 -7.58 11.41
C GLN A 416 -32.84 -8.68 12.27
N HIS A 417 -32.07 -9.23 13.21
CA HIS A 417 -32.49 -10.38 14.02
C HIS A 417 -32.39 -10.12 15.53
N ASN A 418 -31.86 -8.98 15.97
CA ASN A 418 -31.63 -8.67 17.37
C ASN A 418 -31.93 -7.20 17.67
N ASN A 419 -32.19 -6.88 18.94
CA ASN A 419 -32.29 -5.49 19.38
C ASN A 419 -30.89 -4.80 19.39
N VAL A 420 -30.88 -3.48 19.49
CA VAL A 420 -29.64 -2.68 19.43
C VAL A 420 -28.64 -3.08 20.52
N HIS A 421 -29.09 -3.29 21.75
CA HIS A 421 -28.22 -3.63 22.88
C HIS A 421 -27.55 -5.01 22.71
N VAL A 422 -28.29 -6.02 22.27
CA VAL A 422 -27.76 -7.36 21.97
C VAL A 422 -26.85 -7.33 20.75
N SER A 423 -27.18 -6.50 19.75
CA SER A 423 -26.35 -6.32 18.55
C SER A 423 -25.01 -5.67 18.88
N LEU A 424 -24.99 -4.65 19.76
CA LEU A 424 -23.76 -4.03 20.26
C LEU A 424 -22.91 -5.04 21.04
N ALA A 425 -23.52 -5.81 21.94
CA ALA A 425 -22.80 -6.82 22.71
C ALA A 425 -22.25 -7.96 21.84
N LYS A 426 -23.00 -8.39 20.81
CA LYS A 426 -22.54 -9.41 19.84
C LYS A 426 -21.45 -8.87 18.91
N SER A 427 -21.54 -7.60 18.47
CA SER A 427 -20.58 -7.02 17.56
C SER A 427 -19.22 -6.74 18.20
N MET A 428 -19.13 -6.57 19.52
CA MET A 428 -17.85 -6.40 20.23
C MET A 428 -16.79 -7.46 19.88
N LYS A 429 -17.20 -8.73 19.73
CA LYS A 429 -16.26 -9.83 19.47
C LYS A 429 -15.59 -9.72 18.09
N ASN A 430 -16.30 -9.14 17.13
CA ASN A 430 -15.88 -9.04 15.73
C ASN A 430 -15.49 -7.61 15.33
N ALA A 431 -15.66 -6.65 16.24
CA ALA A 431 -15.30 -5.25 16.01
C ALA A 431 -13.78 -5.09 15.95
N PRO A 432 -13.26 -4.22 15.06
CA PRO A 432 -11.86 -3.79 15.06
C PRO A 432 -11.42 -3.28 16.44
N VAL A 433 -10.18 -3.55 16.85
CA VAL A 433 -9.63 -3.25 18.18
C VAL A 433 -9.73 -1.76 18.54
N ILE A 434 -9.71 -0.90 17.54
CA ILE A 434 -9.84 0.57 17.68
C ILE A 434 -11.26 0.95 18.08
N ILE A 435 -12.24 0.24 17.54
CA ILE A 435 -13.64 0.40 17.85
C ILE A 435 -13.94 -0.26 19.20
N GLN A 436 -13.37 -1.43 19.50
CA GLN A 436 -13.58 -2.14 20.78
C GLN A 436 -13.38 -1.24 22.00
N LYS A 437 -12.25 -0.52 22.08
CA LYS A 437 -11.96 0.40 23.20
C LYS A 437 -13.00 1.50 23.36
N GLU A 438 -13.52 2.02 22.26
CA GLU A 438 -14.52 3.09 22.27
C GLU A 438 -15.93 2.53 22.49
N LEU A 439 -16.17 1.29 22.06
CA LEU A 439 -17.42 0.56 22.25
C LEU A 439 -17.60 0.10 23.70
N GLU A 440 -16.52 -0.30 24.39
CA GLU A 440 -16.52 -0.55 25.83
C GLU A 440 -16.98 0.69 26.60
N LYS A 441 -16.39 1.86 26.28
CA LYS A 441 -16.84 3.14 26.86
C LYS A 441 -18.27 3.48 26.49
N LEU A 442 -18.73 3.12 25.29
CA LEU A 442 -20.12 3.33 24.88
C LEU A 442 -21.06 2.46 25.70
N MET A 443 -20.75 1.17 25.88
CA MET A 443 -21.53 0.25 26.69
C MET A 443 -21.58 0.69 28.16
N GLU A 444 -20.46 1.11 28.74
CA GLU A 444 -20.43 1.65 30.10
C GLU A 444 -21.33 2.88 30.25
N ARG A 445 -21.34 3.77 29.23
CA ARG A 445 -22.24 4.93 29.20
C ARG A 445 -23.71 4.55 29.02
N LEU A 446 -24.01 3.50 28.25
CA LEU A 446 -25.37 3.00 28.07
C LEU A 446 -25.90 2.27 29.31
N GLU A 447 -25.02 1.59 30.06
CA GLU A 447 -25.37 0.99 31.36
C GLU A 447 -25.70 2.07 32.41
N GLN A 448 -25.00 3.21 32.37
CA GLN A 448 -25.25 4.33 33.28
C GLN A 448 -26.46 5.19 32.86
N ASN A 449 -26.65 5.41 31.55
CA ASN A 449 -27.75 6.22 30.99
C ASN A 449 -28.25 5.60 29.67
N PRO A 450 -29.26 4.71 29.71
CA PRO A 450 -29.75 3.98 28.54
C PRO A 450 -30.39 4.87 27.47
N ASP A 451 -31.08 5.94 27.90
CA ASP A 451 -31.95 6.76 27.05
C ASP A 451 -31.30 8.08 26.61
N SER A 452 -29.99 8.27 26.84
CA SER A 452 -29.35 9.54 26.49
C SER A 452 -28.74 9.51 25.08
N ILE A 453 -29.20 10.41 24.22
CA ILE A 453 -28.61 10.66 22.89
C ILE A 453 -27.12 11.08 23.00
N GLU A 454 -26.71 11.63 24.13
CA GLU A 454 -25.33 12.05 24.41
C GLU A 454 -24.36 10.88 24.57
N SER A 455 -24.86 9.72 25.05
CA SER A 455 -24.13 8.45 25.05
C SER A 455 -23.70 8.06 23.62
N TYR A 456 -24.61 8.15 22.65
CA TYR A 456 -24.33 7.86 21.25
C TYR A 456 -23.50 8.97 20.57
N GLY A 457 -23.80 10.24 20.87
CA GLY A 457 -23.17 11.42 20.25
C GLY A 457 -21.72 11.69 20.66
N SER A 458 -21.24 11.06 21.73
CA SER A 458 -19.83 11.21 22.16
C SER A 458 -18.90 10.12 21.62
N PHE A 459 -19.41 9.19 20.80
CA PHE A 459 -18.62 8.17 20.11
C PHE A 459 -17.64 8.81 19.11
N PHE A 460 -16.32 8.64 19.29
CA PHE A 460 -15.27 9.25 18.45
C PHE A 460 -15.33 10.79 18.32
N LYS A 461 -15.73 11.50 19.40
CA LYS A 461 -15.81 12.98 19.42
C LYS A 461 -14.51 13.69 19.04
N GLU A 462 -13.36 13.07 19.29
CA GLU A 462 -12.03 13.63 19.01
C GLU A 462 -11.70 13.80 17.52
N PHE A 463 -12.39 13.05 16.64
CA PHE A 463 -12.11 13.02 15.20
C PHE A 463 -13.05 13.90 14.38
N ASP A 464 -14.02 14.58 15.00
CA ASP A 464 -15.00 15.48 14.36
C ASP A 464 -15.57 14.91 13.05
N ALA A 465 -16.09 13.69 13.13
CA ALA A 465 -16.57 12.92 11.98
C ALA A 465 -18.12 12.95 11.91
N PRO A 466 -18.73 13.91 11.19
CA PRO A 466 -20.18 14.11 11.19
C PRO A 466 -20.97 12.91 10.64
N GLU A 467 -20.39 12.13 9.72
CA GLU A 467 -21.04 10.96 9.14
C GLU A 467 -21.16 9.80 10.16
N ILE A 468 -20.15 9.63 11.02
CA ILE A 468 -20.18 8.65 12.13
C ILE A 468 -21.28 9.06 13.12
N GLN A 469 -21.35 10.35 13.46
CA GLN A 469 -22.38 10.89 14.34
C GLN A 469 -23.79 10.71 13.78
N SER A 470 -23.96 10.85 12.46
CA SER A 470 -25.22 10.59 11.79
C SER A 470 -25.67 9.13 11.94
N CYS A 471 -24.75 8.18 11.72
CA CYS A 471 -25.05 6.74 11.88
C CYS A 471 -25.36 6.37 13.34
N MET A 472 -24.67 6.98 14.31
CA MET A 472 -24.94 6.78 15.74
C MET A 472 -26.30 7.33 16.16
N LYS A 473 -26.74 8.46 15.60
CA LYS A 473 -28.10 9.00 15.81
C LYS A 473 -29.18 8.10 15.22
N MET A 474 -28.91 7.46 14.07
CA MET A 474 -29.82 6.48 13.48
C MET A 474 -29.92 5.22 14.35
N LEU A 475 -28.80 4.73 14.91
CA LEU A 475 -28.81 3.64 15.88
C LEU A 475 -29.65 3.97 17.12
N TYR A 476 -29.50 5.19 17.65
CA TYR A 476 -30.32 5.68 18.77
C TYR A 476 -31.80 5.70 18.40
N SER A 477 -32.16 6.21 17.21
CA SER A 477 -33.54 6.20 16.71
C SER A 477 -34.13 4.80 16.61
N ILE A 478 -33.33 3.80 16.21
CA ILE A 478 -33.75 2.39 16.16
C ILE A 478 -33.95 1.84 17.58
N SER A 479 -33.14 2.28 18.54
CA SER A 479 -33.26 1.84 19.93
C SER A 479 -34.52 2.37 20.63
N GLU A 480 -34.94 3.62 20.36
CA GLU A 480 -36.12 4.23 20.98
C GLU A 480 -37.44 3.81 20.33
N ASN A 481 -37.49 3.71 19.01
CA ASN A 481 -38.78 3.52 18.32
C ASN A 481 -39.32 2.08 18.37
N GLY A 482 -38.51 1.09 18.77
CA GLY A 482 -38.93 -0.31 18.78
C GLY A 482 -39.37 -0.81 17.39
N VAL A 483 -39.97 -2.00 17.33
CA VAL A 483 -40.24 -2.82 16.13
C VAL A 483 -41.19 -2.16 15.08
N GLY A 484 -41.70 -0.95 15.34
CA GLY A 484 -42.54 -0.22 14.39
C GLY A 484 -41.69 0.52 13.35
N ASP A 485 -41.60 -0.04 12.14
CA ASP A 485 -40.82 0.47 10.99
C ASP A 485 -39.30 0.20 11.05
N SER A 486 -38.91 -0.88 11.73
CA SER A 486 -37.51 -1.33 11.85
C SER A 486 -36.84 -1.57 10.50
N ASP A 487 -37.55 -2.11 9.52
CA ASP A 487 -36.98 -2.43 8.20
C ASP A 487 -36.60 -1.17 7.41
N GLN A 488 -37.44 -0.13 7.45
CA GLN A 488 -37.16 1.13 6.78
C GLN A 488 -36.03 1.91 7.48
N GLN A 489 -35.97 1.84 8.82
CA GLN A 489 -34.88 2.47 9.59
C GLN A 489 -33.55 1.75 9.39
N ILE A 490 -33.54 0.41 9.34
CA ILE A 490 -32.35 -0.39 9.00
C ILE A 490 -31.89 -0.08 7.58
N LYS A 491 -32.82 0.07 6.62
CA LYS A 491 -32.49 0.46 5.24
C LYS A 491 -31.84 1.85 5.17
N ASN A 492 -32.36 2.84 5.91
CA ASN A 492 -31.77 4.18 6.00
C ASN A 492 -30.39 4.18 6.66
N LEU A 493 -30.18 3.31 7.66
CA LEU A 493 -28.87 3.07 8.26
C LEU A 493 -27.91 2.48 7.22
N ILE A 494 -28.31 1.44 6.49
CA ILE A 494 -27.49 0.83 5.43
C ILE A 494 -27.09 1.88 4.37
N GLU A 495 -28.02 2.74 3.93
CA GLU A 495 -27.71 3.80 2.97
C GLU A 495 -26.68 4.81 3.52
N SER A 496 -26.78 5.16 4.81
CA SER A 496 -25.83 6.06 5.47
C SER A 496 -24.47 5.42 5.68
N VAL A 497 -24.43 4.12 5.93
CA VAL A 497 -23.20 3.32 5.99
C VAL A 497 -22.53 3.24 4.63
N ASN A 498 -23.30 3.08 3.55
CA ASN A 498 -22.78 3.12 2.18
C ASN A 498 -22.17 4.50 1.86
N LYS A 499 -22.76 5.60 2.34
CA LYS A 499 -22.16 6.95 2.22
C LYS A 499 -20.85 7.07 3.00
N LEU A 500 -20.80 6.52 4.22
CA LEU A 500 -19.59 6.46 5.05
C LEU A 500 -18.48 5.66 4.36
N GLN A 501 -18.84 4.53 3.74
CA GLN A 501 -17.93 3.69 2.97
C GLN A 501 -17.43 4.42 1.71
N GLY A 502 -18.32 5.13 1.00
CA GLY A 502 -17.94 5.98 -0.13
C GLY A 502 -16.92 7.06 0.23
N LYS A 503 -17.05 7.68 1.41
CA LYS A 503 -16.06 8.66 1.91
C LYS A 503 -14.73 8.00 2.29
N ALA A 504 -14.77 6.81 2.92
CA ALA A 504 -13.57 6.03 3.20
C ALA A 504 -12.82 5.68 1.90
N ASP A 505 -13.58 5.32 0.86
CA ASP A 505 -13.06 5.00 -0.46
C ASP A 505 -12.48 6.21 -1.18
N GLU A 506 -13.11 7.38 -1.08
CA GLU A 506 -12.59 8.63 -1.62
C GLU A 506 -11.23 8.98 -0.99
N LEU A 507 -11.11 8.88 0.34
CA LEU A 507 -9.85 9.13 1.05
C LEU A 507 -8.77 8.10 0.69
N ASN A 508 -9.15 6.83 0.50
CA ASN A 508 -8.27 5.80 -0.05
C ASN A 508 -7.77 6.18 -1.43
N ASN A 509 -8.68 6.52 -2.34
CA ASN A 509 -8.36 6.88 -3.72
C ASN A 509 -7.50 8.16 -3.80
N GLU A 510 -7.77 9.18 -2.99
CA GLU A 510 -6.97 10.41 -2.92
C GLU A 510 -5.53 10.11 -2.51
N SER A 511 -5.34 9.24 -1.50
CA SER A 511 -4.00 8.87 -1.03
C SER A 511 -3.21 8.07 -2.07
N ILE A 512 -3.87 7.18 -2.81
CA ILE A 512 -3.28 6.42 -3.91
C ILE A 512 -2.91 7.39 -5.03
N ALA A 513 -3.83 8.26 -5.43
CA ALA A 513 -3.59 9.29 -6.44
C ALA A 513 -2.45 10.23 -6.05
N PHE A 514 -2.31 10.58 -4.76
CA PHE A 514 -1.22 11.39 -4.25
C PHE A 514 0.14 10.66 -4.33
N LYS A 515 0.20 9.39 -3.89
CA LYS A 515 1.41 8.54 -4.02
C LYS A 515 1.84 8.44 -5.49
N MET A 516 0.88 8.31 -6.40
CA MET A 516 1.12 8.27 -7.85
C MET A 516 1.60 9.63 -8.39
N LYS A 517 0.96 10.74 -8.01
CA LYS A 517 1.37 12.12 -8.41
C LYS A 517 2.76 12.49 -7.93
N MET A 518 3.15 12.08 -6.73
CA MET A 518 4.50 12.32 -6.20
C MET A 518 5.59 11.76 -7.12
N ILE A 519 5.31 10.69 -7.86
CA ILE A 519 6.30 10.09 -8.76
C ILE A 519 6.47 10.90 -10.05
N PHE A 520 5.39 11.47 -10.57
CA PHE A 520 5.43 12.41 -11.70
C PHE A 520 6.26 13.66 -11.39
N THR A 521 6.38 14.05 -10.12
CA THR A 521 7.18 15.19 -9.71
C THR A 521 8.70 14.91 -9.76
N TYR A 522 9.16 13.65 -9.67
CA TYR A 522 10.60 13.36 -9.65
C TYR A 522 11.34 13.78 -10.93
N PRO A 523 10.90 13.44 -12.16
CA PRO A 523 11.55 13.89 -13.39
C PRO A 523 11.66 15.42 -13.45
N VAL A 524 10.60 16.13 -13.07
CA VAL A 524 10.56 17.59 -13.08
C VAL A 524 11.58 18.18 -12.13
N LEU A 525 11.68 17.68 -10.89
CA LEU A 525 12.66 18.15 -9.90
C LEU A 525 14.10 17.92 -10.37
N VAL A 526 14.38 16.72 -10.92
CA VAL A 526 15.70 16.37 -11.46
C VAL A 526 16.05 17.27 -12.65
N ALA A 527 15.08 17.55 -13.52
CA ALA A 527 15.24 18.48 -14.64
C ALA A 527 15.49 19.91 -14.16
N SER A 528 14.78 20.41 -13.16
CA SER A 528 15.01 21.73 -12.59
C SER A 528 16.42 21.86 -12.02
N LEU A 529 16.91 20.86 -11.29
CA LEU A 529 18.28 20.84 -10.78
C LEU A 529 19.31 20.82 -11.93
N LYS A 530 19.08 20.02 -12.97
CA LYS A 530 19.94 19.96 -14.15
C LYS A 530 19.98 21.30 -14.89
N LEU A 531 18.81 21.91 -15.12
CA LEU A 531 18.69 23.21 -15.76
C LEU A 531 19.43 24.30 -14.98
N LEU A 532 19.39 24.29 -13.64
CA LEU A 532 20.17 25.23 -12.84
C LEU A 532 21.68 25.08 -13.10
N VAL A 533 22.19 23.84 -13.15
CA VAL A 533 23.60 23.60 -13.48
C VAL A 533 23.92 24.09 -14.89
N ASP A 534 23.10 23.74 -15.88
CA ASP A 534 23.34 24.13 -17.29
C ASP A 534 23.29 25.64 -17.48
N MET A 535 22.38 26.33 -16.80
CA MET A 535 22.28 27.79 -16.81
C MET A 535 23.50 28.45 -16.15
N THR A 536 23.98 27.91 -15.02
CA THR A 536 25.18 28.45 -14.36
C THR A 536 26.44 28.28 -15.20
N VAL A 537 26.63 27.11 -15.83
CA VAL A 537 27.76 26.86 -16.73
C VAL A 537 27.64 27.72 -17.98
N GLY A 538 26.45 27.78 -18.59
CA GLY A 538 26.17 28.63 -19.72
C GLY A 538 26.53 30.09 -19.43
N LEU A 539 26.08 30.63 -18.30
CA LEU A 539 26.36 32.00 -17.89
C LEU A 539 27.86 32.26 -17.62
N LEU A 540 28.58 31.30 -17.02
CA LEU A 540 30.03 31.43 -16.81
C LEU A 540 30.79 31.48 -18.13
N VAL A 541 30.46 30.60 -19.07
CA VAL A 541 31.09 30.56 -20.40
C VAL A 541 30.81 31.85 -21.17
N THR A 542 29.58 32.37 -21.07
CA THR A 542 29.20 33.58 -21.81
C THR A 542 29.82 34.83 -21.22
N LEU A 543 29.97 34.91 -19.89
CA LEU A 543 30.76 35.97 -19.24
C LEU A 543 32.23 35.91 -19.61
N GLN A 544 32.82 34.71 -19.75
CA GLN A 544 34.20 34.56 -20.21
C GLN A 544 34.38 35.09 -21.64
N ILE A 545 33.46 34.75 -22.55
CA ILE A 545 33.45 35.26 -23.93
C ILE A 545 33.29 36.79 -23.93
N LEU A 546 32.34 37.33 -23.18
CA LEU A 546 32.10 38.78 -23.12
C LEU A 546 33.30 39.53 -22.52
N GLY A 547 33.96 38.95 -21.51
CA GLY A 547 35.17 39.49 -20.92
C GLY A 547 36.37 39.47 -21.87
N GLN A 548 36.47 38.47 -22.76
CA GLN A 548 37.48 38.42 -23.82
C GLN A 548 37.20 39.40 -24.96
N LEU A 549 35.93 39.74 -25.22
CA LEU A 549 35.54 40.74 -26.22
C LEU A 549 35.68 42.19 -25.74
N ALA A 550 35.73 42.41 -24.41
CA ALA A 550 35.87 43.73 -23.79
C ALA A 550 37.33 44.16 -23.58
N VAL A 551 38.29 43.24 -23.80
CA VAL A 551 39.74 43.47 -23.84
C VAL A 551 40.17 43.55 -25.30
#